data_AF-A0AAE1KTR0-F1
#
_entry.id   AF-A0AAE1KTR0-F1
#
_cell.length_a   1.000
_cell.length_b   1.000
_cell.length_c   1.000
_cell.angle_alpha   90.00
_cell.angle_beta   90.00
_cell.angle_gamma   90.00
#
_symmetry.space_group_name_H-M   'P 1'
#
loop_
_entity.id
_entity.type
_entity.pdbx_description
1 polymer ?
#
loop_
_entity_poly.entity_id
_entity_poly.type
_entity_poly.pdbx_seq_one_letter_code
_entity_poly.pdbx_strand_id
1 'polypeptide(L)'
;MGICILYDRVMEIEDWIATSSCERFREDGVVALRKELFTVGALDNLDHNTSSTTTQSSFHGTGISLFQLPTKTEAGVNRPPITIPPSGNAKHSLPDSYVFVPAVCLKTTAFAVPECSVSEVTSCLDEAIAREHRWIEDALPHLETELTCGDAIAWTAYHASIQPPVEDPPALHALPLFYEKSATPAMIKHGMDVLRQAVEFLNLGQIPVTTFDQPLFALAKCIQWKWPDTHGEKVHVVMLGGLHTEMALWNTLGDVLDGSGWTTALTEAGVASPGTANSYLKVAHLTRTGHAHQTTFLTLHKCPEHAGN
;
A
#
# COMPACT_ATOMS: atom_id res chain seq x y z
N MET A 1 -30.03 20.44 -9.47
CA MET A 1 -29.33 21.39 -10.38
C MET A 1 -27.99 20.77 -10.70
N GLY A 2 -27.82 20.20 -11.90
CA GLY A 2 -26.53 19.67 -12.33
C GLY A 2 -25.64 20.83 -12.78
N ILE A 3 -24.44 20.92 -12.24
CA ILE A 3 -23.42 21.86 -12.73
C ILE A 3 -22.87 21.27 -14.03
N CYS A 4 -23.17 21.90 -15.16
CA CYS A 4 -22.55 21.57 -16.45
C CYS A 4 -21.38 22.53 -16.68
N ILE A 5 -20.17 21.98 -16.87
CA ILE A 5 -18.96 22.73 -17.23
C ILE A 5 -18.56 22.36 -18.66
N LEU A 6 -18.06 23.33 -19.42
CA LEU A 6 -17.50 23.08 -20.77
C LEU A 6 -16.24 22.23 -20.65
N TYR A 7 -16.08 21.24 -21.53
CA TYR A 7 -14.89 20.39 -21.56
C TYR A 7 -13.59 21.20 -21.69
N ASP A 8 -13.58 22.19 -22.59
CA ASP A 8 -12.42 23.07 -22.77
C ASP A 8 -12.03 23.82 -21.48
N ARG A 9 -13.02 24.14 -20.64
CA ARG A 9 -12.78 24.78 -19.34
C ARG A 9 -12.16 23.81 -18.35
N VAL A 10 -12.51 22.52 -18.40
CA VAL A 10 -11.87 21.48 -17.59
C VAL A 10 -10.42 21.33 -18.03
N MET A 11 -10.16 21.20 -19.32
CA MET A 11 -8.79 21.09 -19.87
C MET A 11 -7.92 22.29 -19.50
N GLU A 12 -8.48 23.51 -19.56
CA GLU A 12 -7.78 24.72 -19.17
C GLU A 12 -7.42 24.74 -17.67
N ILE A 13 -8.34 24.31 -16.80
CA ILE A 13 -8.09 24.18 -15.36
C ILE A 13 -7.03 23.11 -15.08
N GLU A 14 -7.09 21.97 -15.75
CA GLU A 14 -6.09 20.91 -15.65
C GLU A 14 -4.70 21.39 -16.07
N ASP A 15 -4.60 22.15 -17.16
CA ASP A 15 -3.34 22.73 -17.63
C ASP A 15 -2.76 23.73 -16.61
N TRP A 16 -3.59 24.54 -15.99
CA TRP A 16 -3.15 25.47 -14.95
C TRP A 16 -2.66 24.72 -13.70
N ILE A 17 -3.36 23.68 -13.26
CA ILE A 17 -2.94 22.84 -12.12
C ILE A 17 -1.62 22.14 -12.43
N ALA A 18 -1.46 21.59 -13.65
CA ALA A 18 -0.23 20.95 -14.09
C ALA A 18 0.95 21.93 -14.11
N THR A 19 0.72 23.16 -14.60
CA THR A 19 1.73 24.23 -14.60
C THR A 19 2.20 24.54 -13.19
N SER A 20 1.27 24.85 -12.28
CA SER A 20 1.57 25.17 -10.88
C SER A 20 2.26 24.02 -10.16
N SER A 21 1.86 22.78 -10.47
CA SER A 21 2.47 21.58 -9.89
C SER A 21 3.90 21.38 -10.37
N CYS A 22 4.18 21.59 -11.67
CA CYS A 22 5.54 21.53 -12.22
C CYS A 22 6.42 22.65 -11.68
N GLU A 23 5.89 23.87 -11.53
CA GLU A 23 6.61 25.00 -10.92
C GLU A 23 6.99 24.69 -9.47
N ARG A 24 6.03 24.24 -8.66
CA ARG A 24 6.28 23.79 -7.29
C ARG A 24 7.33 22.68 -7.25
N PHE A 25 7.22 21.71 -8.14
CA PHE A 25 8.19 20.62 -8.24
C PHE A 25 9.60 21.13 -8.56
N ARG A 26 9.74 22.13 -9.45
CA ARG A 26 11.05 22.71 -9.77
C ARG A 26 11.67 23.48 -8.60
N GLU A 27 10.85 24.15 -7.80
CA GLU A 27 11.32 24.88 -6.62
C GLU A 27 11.81 23.94 -5.51
N ASP A 28 11.03 22.90 -5.23
CA ASP A 28 11.25 22.05 -4.05
C ASP A 28 11.93 20.71 -4.35
N GLY A 29 11.98 20.32 -5.63
CA GLY A 29 12.42 19.00 -6.08
C GLY A 29 11.41 17.87 -5.79
N VAL A 30 10.28 18.17 -5.15
CA VAL A 30 9.34 17.19 -4.59
C VAL A 30 7.90 17.74 -4.59
N VAL A 31 6.89 16.87 -4.45
CA VAL A 31 5.47 17.28 -4.54
C VAL A 31 4.89 17.77 -3.20
N ALA A 32 3.71 18.40 -3.27
CA ALA A 32 3.00 19.07 -2.19
C ALA A 32 2.45 18.11 -1.11
N LEU A 33 3.29 17.78 -0.13
CA LEU A 33 2.93 17.08 1.11
C LEU A 33 3.32 17.90 2.34
N ARG A 34 2.76 17.61 3.53
CA ARG A 34 3.09 18.34 4.76
C ARG A 34 4.56 18.13 5.13
N LYS A 35 5.19 19.11 5.77
CA LYS A 35 6.54 18.94 6.33
C LYS A 35 6.48 18.34 7.74
N GLU A 36 7.60 17.82 8.21
CA GLU A 36 7.81 17.29 9.57
C GLU A 36 6.90 16.09 9.89
N LEU A 37 6.48 15.36 8.86
CA LEU A 37 5.76 14.09 9.01
C LEU A 37 6.59 12.92 8.52
N PHE A 38 6.46 11.82 9.26
CA PHE A 38 7.00 10.55 8.82
C PHE A 38 6.38 10.17 7.46
N THR A 39 7.24 10.03 6.46
CA THR A 39 6.85 9.80 5.07
C THR A 39 7.31 8.42 4.61
N VAL A 40 6.40 7.62 4.08
CA VAL A 40 6.67 6.31 3.50
C VAL A 40 6.42 6.38 2.00
N GLY A 41 7.33 5.84 1.19
CA GLY A 41 7.15 5.67 -0.24
C GLY A 41 6.59 4.30 -0.60
N ALA A 42 5.85 4.22 -1.70
CA ALA A 42 5.62 2.98 -2.43
C ALA A 42 6.05 3.18 -3.88
N LEU A 43 6.74 2.18 -4.43
CA LEU A 43 7.10 2.14 -5.84
C LEU A 43 6.52 0.86 -6.43
N ASP A 44 5.69 1.02 -7.45
CA ASP A 44 4.91 -0.08 -8.01
C ASP A 44 4.86 -0.04 -9.54
N ASN A 45 4.58 -1.19 -10.14
CA ASN A 45 4.25 -1.30 -11.55
C ASN A 45 2.90 -0.61 -11.83
N LEU A 46 2.84 0.16 -12.90
CA LEU A 46 1.57 0.63 -13.47
C LEU A 46 1.29 -0.14 -14.75
N ASP A 47 0.49 -1.18 -14.59
CA ASP A 47 0.00 -1.98 -15.70
C ASP A 47 -1.42 -1.55 -16.06
N HIS A 48 -1.55 -0.84 -17.18
CA HIS A 48 -2.86 -0.60 -17.77
C HIS A 48 -3.11 -1.65 -18.85
N ASN A 49 -3.90 -2.66 -18.48
CA ASN A 49 -4.35 -3.69 -19.40
C ASN A 49 -5.79 -3.37 -19.83
N THR A 50 -5.93 -2.69 -20.97
CA THR A 50 -7.25 -2.35 -21.50
C THR A 50 -7.97 -3.60 -22.00
N SER A 51 -9.11 -3.94 -21.40
CA SER A 51 -10.03 -4.94 -21.90
C SER A 51 -10.86 -4.48 -23.12
N SER A 52 -10.48 -3.36 -23.74
CA SER A 52 -11.19 -2.76 -24.88
C SER A 52 -10.66 -3.30 -26.21
N THR A 53 -11.57 -3.65 -27.12
CA THR A 53 -11.27 -4.17 -28.45
C THR A 53 -10.68 -3.13 -29.42
N THR A 54 -10.53 -1.87 -29.00
CA THR A 54 -10.08 -0.75 -29.85
C THR A 54 -8.74 -0.13 -29.42
N THR A 55 -8.13 -0.59 -28.33
CA THR A 55 -6.90 0.00 -27.79
C THR A 55 -5.64 -0.62 -28.38
N GLN A 56 -4.74 0.23 -28.88
CA GLN A 56 -3.55 -0.16 -29.65
C GLN A 56 -2.30 -0.50 -28.81
N SER A 57 -2.29 -0.32 -27.49
CA SER A 57 -1.14 -0.72 -26.66
C SER A 57 -1.50 -0.81 -25.18
N SER A 58 -0.86 -1.73 -24.45
CA SER A 58 -0.80 -1.72 -22.99
C SER A 58 0.23 -0.69 -22.53
N PHE A 59 -0.09 0.09 -21.50
CA PHE A 59 0.88 0.96 -20.84
C PHE A 59 1.52 0.18 -19.68
N HIS A 60 2.85 0.17 -19.67
CA HIS A 60 3.67 -0.44 -18.62
C HIS A 60 4.65 0.61 -18.10
N GLY A 61 4.24 1.33 -17.07
CA GLY A 61 5.05 2.38 -16.45
C GLY A 61 5.39 2.07 -15.00
N THR A 62 5.94 3.07 -14.31
CA THR A 62 6.21 3.02 -12.87
C THR A 62 5.46 4.14 -12.17
N GLY A 63 4.76 3.78 -11.10
CA GLY A 63 4.14 4.72 -10.17
C GLY A 63 4.98 4.85 -8.91
N ILE A 64 5.11 6.07 -8.39
CA ILE A 64 5.67 6.32 -7.07
C ILE A 64 4.62 7.08 -6.26
N SER A 65 4.31 6.59 -5.06
CA SER A 65 3.37 7.21 -4.14
C SER A 65 4.04 7.50 -2.82
N LEU A 66 3.64 8.59 -2.18
CA LEU A 66 4.09 9.01 -0.86
C LEU A 66 2.90 9.03 0.10
N PHE A 67 3.11 8.48 1.28
CA PHE A 67 2.13 8.34 2.35
C PHE A 67 2.66 9.05 3.58
N GLN A 68 1.85 9.92 4.18
CA GLN A 68 2.14 10.53 5.48
C GLN A 68 1.10 10.11 6.49
N LEU A 69 1.58 9.79 7.69
CA LEU A 69 0.76 9.28 8.79
C LEU A 69 0.76 10.32 9.93
N PRO A 70 -0.07 11.37 9.83
CA PRO A 70 -0.19 12.36 10.90
C PRO A 70 -0.81 11.72 12.16
N THR A 71 -0.44 12.26 13.32
CA THR A 71 -1.04 11.89 14.61
C THR A 71 -1.57 13.14 15.31
N LYS A 72 -2.34 12.97 16.39
CA LYS A 72 -2.85 14.11 17.17
C LYS A 72 -1.74 14.98 17.75
N THR A 73 -0.61 14.39 18.12
CA THR A 73 0.54 15.12 18.68
C THR A 73 1.45 15.67 17.59
N GLU A 74 1.47 15.04 16.41
CA GLU A 74 2.34 15.39 15.27
C GLU A 74 1.51 15.46 13.99
N ALA A 75 0.82 16.59 13.77
CA ALA A 75 0.00 16.83 12.59
C ALA A 75 0.81 17.28 11.36
N GLY A 76 2.08 17.64 11.57
CA GLY A 76 2.97 18.19 10.56
C GLY A 76 2.71 19.66 10.25
N VAL A 77 3.52 20.21 9.36
CA VAL A 77 3.42 21.60 8.92
C VAL A 77 2.80 21.67 7.54
N ASN A 78 1.64 22.30 7.46
CA ASN A 78 0.96 22.57 6.20
C ASN A 78 1.82 23.48 5.30
N ARG A 79 1.82 23.18 4.01
CA ARG A 79 2.51 24.00 3.01
C ARG A 79 1.57 25.08 2.47
N PRO A 80 2.12 26.21 1.99
CA PRO A 80 1.33 27.21 1.28
C PRO A 80 0.59 26.58 0.09
N PRO A 81 -0.67 26.98 -0.16
CA PRO A 81 -1.41 26.53 -1.35
C PRO A 81 -0.62 26.80 -2.64
N ILE A 82 -0.85 25.96 -3.66
CA ILE A 82 -0.34 26.26 -5.01
C ILE A 82 -1.12 27.44 -5.58
N THR A 83 -0.41 28.38 -6.21
CA THR A 83 -1.02 29.50 -6.90
C THR A 83 -1.34 29.08 -8.32
N ILE A 84 -2.62 29.06 -8.68
CA ILE A 84 -3.07 28.73 -10.04
C ILE A 84 -2.94 29.98 -10.91
N PRO A 85 -2.15 29.97 -11.99
CA PRO A 85 -2.01 31.13 -12.86
C PRO A 85 -3.32 31.44 -13.59
N PRO A 86 -3.59 32.72 -13.90
CA PRO A 86 -4.82 33.12 -14.60
C PRO A 86 -4.84 32.74 -16.09
N SER A 87 -3.70 32.34 -16.66
CA SER A 87 -3.55 31.90 -18.04
C SER A 87 -2.17 31.25 -18.22
N GLY A 88 -2.05 30.21 -19.04
CA GLY A 88 -0.77 29.62 -19.39
C GLY A 88 -0.86 28.73 -20.64
N ASN A 89 0.17 28.81 -21.49
CA ASN A 89 0.49 27.83 -22.53
C ASN A 89 1.88 27.25 -22.24
N ALA A 90 2.28 27.21 -20.97
CA ALA A 90 3.62 26.83 -20.57
C ALA A 90 3.80 25.33 -20.82
N LYS A 91 4.94 24.95 -21.43
CA LYS A 91 5.24 23.54 -21.62
C LYS A 91 5.51 22.90 -20.27
N HIS A 92 4.66 21.95 -19.87
CA HIS A 92 4.88 21.15 -18.67
C HIS A 92 6.21 20.42 -18.76
N SER A 93 7.10 20.70 -17.81
CA SER A 93 8.42 20.10 -17.74
C SER A 93 8.82 19.89 -16.30
N LEU A 94 9.18 18.66 -15.99
CA LEU A 94 9.83 18.28 -14.75
C LEU A 94 11.35 18.40 -14.92
N PRO A 95 12.11 18.56 -13.82
CA PRO A 95 13.56 18.58 -13.87
C PRO A 95 14.16 17.32 -14.51
N ASP A 96 15.28 17.47 -15.22
CA ASP A 96 16.01 16.34 -15.79
C ASP A 96 16.43 15.32 -14.72
N SER A 97 16.74 15.79 -13.50
CA SER A 97 17.04 14.92 -12.36
C SER A 97 15.89 14.00 -11.95
N TYR A 98 14.65 14.35 -12.31
CA TYR A 98 13.49 13.51 -12.10
C TYR A 98 13.23 12.62 -13.33
N VAL A 99 13.20 13.19 -14.54
CA VAL A 99 12.76 12.48 -15.75
C VAL A 99 13.82 11.51 -16.27
N PHE A 100 15.10 11.85 -16.17
CA PHE A 100 16.16 11.02 -16.72
C PHE A 100 16.53 9.89 -15.76
N VAL A 101 16.21 8.66 -16.14
CA VAL A 101 16.57 7.44 -15.41
C VAL A 101 17.97 6.99 -15.85
N PRO A 102 19.02 7.14 -15.01
CA PRO A 102 20.38 6.79 -15.42
C PRO A 102 20.54 5.28 -15.60
N ALA A 103 21.26 4.86 -16.64
CA ALA A 103 21.55 3.45 -16.85
C ALA A 103 22.38 2.88 -15.70
N VAL A 104 22.02 1.68 -15.25
CA VAL A 104 22.68 0.97 -14.15
C VAL A 104 23.12 -0.41 -14.60
N CYS A 105 24.38 -0.75 -14.36
CA CYS A 105 24.87 -2.11 -14.55
C CYS A 105 24.73 -2.91 -13.24
N LEU A 106 23.72 -3.77 -13.18
CA LEU A 106 23.47 -4.66 -12.04
C LEU A 106 23.37 -6.10 -12.53
N LYS A 107 24.24 -6.98 -12.00
CA LYS A 107 24.17 -8.43 -12.26
C LYS A 107 23.38 -9.10 -11.15
N THR A 108 22.14 -9.50 -11.40
CA THR A 108 21.23 -10.02 -10.37
C THR A 108 21.60 -11.40 -9.81
N THR A 109 22.57 -12.10 -10.43
CA THR A 109 22.95 -13.48 -10.11
C THR A 109 24.21 -13.62 -9.26
N ALA A 110 24.91 -12.52 -8.96
CA ALA A 110 26.19 -12.57 -8.26
C ALA A 110 26.33 -11.40 -7.26
N PHE A 111 25.83 -11.62 -6.04
CA PHE A 111 26.03 -10.70 -4.92
C PHE A 111 26.57 -11.43 -3.69
N ALA A 112 27.42 -10.73 -2.94
CA ALA A 112 27.66 -11.07 -1.56
C ALA A 112 26.53 -10.47 -0.73
N VAL A 113 25.65 -11.33 -0.21
CA VAL A 113 24.63 -10.90 0.75
C VAL A 113 25.34 -10.62 2.08
N PRO A 114 25.18 -9.43 2.68
CA PRO A 114 25.72 -9.14 4.00
C PRO A 114 25.26 -10.18 5.02
N GLU A 115 26.14 -10.55 5.93
CA GLU A 115 25.80 -11.49 7.00
C GLU A 115 24.69 -10.88 7.87
N CYS A 116 23.55 -11.55 7.94
CA CYS A 116 22.40 -11.12 8.72
C CYS A 116 22.45 -11.78 10.09
N SER A 117 22.58 -10.98 11.15
CA SER A 117 22.37 -11.46 12.51
C SER A 117 20.87 -11.51 12.78
N VAL A 118 20.28 -12.69 12.61
CA VAL A 118 18.89 -12.92 13.00
C VAL A 118 18.87 -13.18 14.50
N SER A 119 18.53 -12.16 15.27
CA SER A 119 18.09 -12.36 16.64
C SER A 119 16.65 -12.87 16.61
N GLU A 120 16.39 -13.96 17.30
CA GLU A 120 15.02 -14.44 17.49
C GLU A 120 14.20 -13.31 18.12
N VAL A 121 13.12 -12.91 17.45
CA VAL A 121 12.21 -11.89 17.99
C VAL A 121 11.41 -12.57 19.10
N THR A 122 11.90 -12.47 20.34
CA THR A 122 11.16 -12.91 21.53
C THR A 122 10.14 -11.83 21.91
N SER A 123 9.21 -11.51 21.01
CA SER A 123 8.08 -10.66 21.34
C SER A 123 6.97 -11.51 21.94
N CYS A 124 6.55 -11.19 23.16
CA CYS A 124 5.36 -11.78 23.76
C CYS A 124 4.13 -11.36 22.95
N LEU A 125 3.44 -12.33 22.35
CA LEU A 125 2.23 -12.10 21.56
C LEU A 125 0.96 -12.08 22.43
N ASP A 126 1.06 -12.32 23.74
CA ASP A 126 -0.08 -12.46 24.64
C ASP A 126 -1.02 -11.25 24.59
N GLU A 127 -0.48 -10.03 24.50
CA GLU A 127 -1.31 -8.82 24.42
C GLU A 127 -2.05 -8.72 23.07
N ALA A 128 -1.39 -9.10 21.97
CA ALA A 128 -2.02 -9.12 20.66
C ALA A 128 -3.13 -10.17 20.62
N ILE A 129 -2.86 -11.38 21.13
CA ILE A 129 -3.85 -12.46 21.26
C ILE A 129 -5.03 -12.01 22.11
N ALA A 130 -4.77 -11.41 23.28
CA ALA A 130 -5.82 -10.90 24.16
C ALA A 130 -6.65 -9.79 23.50
N ARG A 131 -6.05 -8.98 22.61
CA ARG A 131 -6.77 -7.97 21.83
C ARG A 131 -7.70 -8.61 20.80
N GLU A 132 -7.25 -9.66 20.13
CA GLU A 132 -8.11 -10.41 19.20
C GLU A 132 -9.23 -11.14 19.92
N HIS A 133 -8.99 -11.66 21.13
CA HIS A 133 -10.04 -12.27 21.94
C HIS A 133 -11.13 -11.27 22.33
N ARG A 134 -10.78 -10.01 22.63
CA ARG A 134 -11.78 -8.96 22.91
C ARG A 134 -12.69 -8.67 21.73
N TRP A 135 -12.19 -8.75 20.50
CA TRP A 135 -13.05 -8.66 19.31
C TRP A 135 -14.05 -9.83 19.25
N ILE A 136 -13.63 -11.06 19.57
CA ILE A 136 -14.52 -12.21 19.60
C ILE A 136 -15.63 -12.01 20.64
N GLU A 137 -15.25 -11.63 21.86
CA GLU A 137 -16.20 -11.39 22.96
C GLU A 137 -17.22 -10.29 22.60
N ASP A 138 -16.79 -9.25 21.88
CA ASP A 138 -17.66 -8.18 21.38
C ASP A 138 -18.58 -8.66 20.23
N ALA A 139 -18.05 -9.43 19.29
CA ALA A 139 -18.78 -9.86 18.10
C ALA A 139 -19.82 -10.98 18.37
N LEU A 140 -19.56 -11.87 19.34
CA LEU A 140 -20.40 -13.05 19.61
C LEU A 140 -21.87 -12.72 19.96
N PRO A 141 -22.17 -11.77 20.87
CA PRO A 141 -23.55 -11.38 21.17
C PRO A 141 -24.32 -10.89 19.95
N HIS A 142 -23.65 -10.18 19.04
CA HIS A 142 -24.26 -9.64 17.82
C HIS A 142 -24.69 -10.72 16.82
N LEU A 143 -24.21 -11.97 16.96
CA LEU A 143 -24.65 -13.09 16.13
C LEU A 143 -26.06 -13.59 16.47
N GLU A 144 -26.62 -13.19 17.61
CA GLU A 144 -27.93 -13.64 18.10
C GLU A 144 -29.00 -12.56 18.08
N THR A 145 -28.62 -11.33 17.76
CA THR A 145 -29.49 -10.15 17.79
C THR A 145 -29.61 -9.51 16.41
N GLU A 146 -30.71 -8.79 16.17
CA GLU A 146 -30.78 -7.93 15.00
C GLU A 146 -29.73 -6.81 15.10
N LEU A 147 -29.05 -6.57 13.98
CA LEU A 147 -27.99 -5.57 13.90
C LEU A 147 -28.58 -4.18 13.73
N THR A 148 -27.99 -3.23 14.41
CA THR A 148 -28.31 -1.82 14.35
C THR A 148 -27.20 -1.03 13.67
N CYS A 149 -27.54 0.16 13.19
CA CYS A 149 -26.56 1.06 12.59
C CYS A 149 -25.52 1.48 13.65
N GLY A 150 -24.28 1.07 13.45
CA GLY A 150 -23.16 1.34 14.37
C GLY A 150 -22.53 0.08 14.96
N ASP A 151 -23.16 -1.09 14.82
CA ASP A 151 -22.59 -2.35 15.31
C ASP A 151 -21.36 -2.76 14.49
N ALA A 152 -20.26 -3.05 15.17
CA ALA A 152 -18.94 -3.24 14.58
C ALA A 152 -18.49 -4.71 14.62
N ILE A 153 -19.22 -5.59 13.94
CA ILE A 153 -18.99 -7.06 14.01
C ILE A 153 -17.75 -7.49 13.24
N ALA A 154 -17.53 -6.88 12.06
CA ALA A 154 -16.38 -7.22 11.24
C ALA A 154 -15.10 -6.81 11.97
N TRP A 155 -14.06 -7.64 11.87
CA TRP A 155 -12.76 -7.40 12.52
C TRP A 155 -12.25 -5.98 12.28
N THR A 156 -12.29 -5.52 11.03
CA THR A 156 -11.85 -4.18 10.64
C THR A 156 -12.70 -3.07 11.27
N ALA A 157 -14.01 -3.28 11.39
CA ALA A 157 -14.91 -2.30 12.00
C ALA A 157 -14.67 -2.17 13.51
N TYR A 158 -14.50 -3.30 14.21
CA TYR A 158 -14.17 -3.31 15.64
C TYR A 158 -12.84 -2.61 15.92
N HIS A 159 -11.79 -3.00 15.21
CA HIS A 159 -10.47 -2.41 15.42
C HIS A 159 -10.42 -0.93 15.02
N ALA A 160 -11.24 -0.50 14.05
CA ALA A 160 -11.41 0.91 13.73
C ALA A 160 -12.16 1.69 14.82
N SER A 161 -13.15 1.08 15.49
CA SER A 161 -13.96 1.76 16.52
C SER A 161 -13.20 2.04 17.81
N ILE A 162 -12.22 1.20 18.14
CA ILE A 162 -11.33 1.37 19.30
C ILE A 162 -10.12 2.26 19.01
N GLN A 163 -9.84 2.55 17.74
CA GLN A 163 -8.78 3.48 17.38
C GLN A 163 -9.20 4.92 17.69
N PRO A 164 -8.27 5.79 18.11
CA PRO A 164 -8.56 7.20 18.25
C PRO A 164 -9.10 7.75 16.92
N PRO A 165 -10.13 8.62 16.94
CA PRO A 165 -10.62 9.23 15.71
C PRO A 165 -9.48 9.96 15.00
N VAL A 166 -9.32 9.65 13.72
CA VAL A 166 -8.38 10.31 12.81
C VAL A 166 -8.93 11.70 12.51
N GLU A 167 -8.41 12.73 13.21
CA GLU A 167 -8.82 14.12 12.98
C GLU A 167 -8.26 14.67 11.66
N ASP A 168 -7.06 14.22 11.27
CA ASP A 168 -6.40 14.56 10.02
C ASP A 168 -6.22 13.31 9.15
N PRO A 169 -6.84 13.23 7.97
CA PRO A 169 -6.69 12.07 7.10
C PRO A 169 -5.22 11.90 6.66
N PRO A 170 -4.74 10.66 6.46
CA PRO A 170 -3.44 10.41 5.87
C PRO A 170 -3.29 11.18 4.55
N ALA A 171 -2.15 11.85 4.38
CA ALA A 171 -1.87 12.53 3.13
C ALA A 171 -1.26 11.51 2.15
N LEU A 172 -1.96 11.26 1.05
CA LEU A 172 -1.50 10.45 -0.06
C LEU A 172 -1.17 11.36 -1.25
N HIS A 173 -0.01 11.17 -1.85
CA HIS A 173 0.33 11.84 -3.09
C HIS A 173 1.04 10.91 -4.08
N ALA A 174 0.53 10.84 -5.30
CA ALA A 174 1.17 10.14 -6.40
C ALA A 174 2.10 11.11 -7.14
N LEU A 175 3.35 10.70 -7.39
CA LEU A 175 4.31 11.45 -8.17
C LEU A 175 4.01 11.31 -9.68
N PRO A 176 4.50 12.23 -10.52
CA PRO A 176 4.38 12.09 -11.97
C PRO A 176 4.90 10.74 -12.49
N LEU A 177 4.17 10.13 -13.40
CA LEU A 177 4.44 8.77 -13.84
C LEU A 177 5.72 8.65 -14.67
N PHE A 178 6.38 7.50 -14.55
CA PHE A 178 7.49 7.11 -15.41
C PHE A 178 7.02 6.17 -16.51
N TYR A 179 7.56 6.31 -17.72
CA TYR A 179 7.33 5.39 -18.83
C TYR A 179 8.25 4.16 -18.74
N GLU A 180 9.32 4.26 -17.96
CA GLU A 180 10.25 3.19 -17.68
C GLU A 180 9.56 2.09 -16.87
N LYS A 181 9.88 0.85 -17.21
CA LYS A 181 9.39 -0.31 -16.48
C LYS A 181 10.01 -0.40 -15.09
N SER A 182 9.15 -0.62 -14.11
CA SER A 182 9.48 -0.80 -12.70
C SER A 182 10.51 -1.91 -12.49
N ALA A 183 10.35 -3.02 -13.23
CA ALA A 183 11.20 -4.22 -13.14
C ALA A 183 12.59 -4.04 -13.77
N THR A 184 13.17 -2.84 -13.73
CA THR A 184 14.54 -2.58 -14.16
C THR A 184 15.38 -2.06 -12.99
N PRO A 185 16.65 -2.51 -12.85
CA PRO A 185 17.55 -2.00 -11.81
C PRO A 185 17.74 -0.47 -11.85
N ALA A 186 17.73 0.10 -13.06
CA ALA A 186 17.85 1.53 -13.25
C ALA A 186 16.65 2.28 -12.65
N MET A 187 15.44 1.84 -12.94
CA MET A 187 14.22 2.47 -12.42
C MET A 187 14.07 2.31 -10.91
N ILE A 188 14.38 1.14 -10.35
CA ILE A 188 14.31 0.94 -8.89
C ILE A 188 15.33 1.82 -8.18
N LYS A 189 16.58 1.86 -8.67
CA LYS A 189 17.60 2.72 -8.06
C LYS A 189 17.19 4.19 -8.15
N HIS A 190 16.72 4.63 -9.31
CA HIS A 190 16.26 6.00 -9.53
C HIS A 190 15.07 6.35 -8.63
N GLY A 191 14.09 5.46 -8.53
CA GLY A 191 12.94 5.65 -7.66
C GLY A 191 13.32 5.73 -6.17
N MET A 192 14.31 4.95 -5.74
CA MET A 192 14.90 5.10 -4.39
C MET A 192 15.53 6.48 -4.20
N ASP A 193 16.29 6.99 -5.18
CA ASP A 193 16.89 8.32 -5.15
C ASP A 193 15.83 9.45 -5.13
N VAL A 194 14.74 9.31 -5.89
CA VAL A 194 13.60 10.23 -5.90
C VAL A 194 12.92 10.25 -4.53
N LEU A 195 12.65 9.07 -3.95
CA LEU A 195 12.03 8.95 -2.64
C LEU A 195 12.93 9.48 -1.53
N ARG A 196 14.25 9.29 -1.62
CA ARG A 196 15.22 9.87 -0.69
C ARG A 196 15.18 11.39 -0.71
N GLN A 197 15.18 12.01 -1.90
CA GLN A 197 15.05 13.46 -2.04
C GLN A 197 13.71 13.97 -1.50
N ALA A 198 12.62 13.26 -1.77
CA ALA A 198 11.29 13.54 -1.21
C ALA A 198 11.30 13.56 0.31
N VAL A 199 11.81 12.50 0.93
CA VAL A 199 11.86 12.36 2.38
C VAL A 199 12.78 13.40 3.01
N GLU A 200 13.95 13.67 2.43
CA GLU A 200 14.90 14.67 2.94
C GLU A 200 14.30 16.09 2.96
N PHE A 201 13.50 16.43 1.95
CA PHE A 201 12.78 17.71 1.93
C PHE A 201 11.60 17.76 2.91
N LEU A 202 10.82 16.67 2.99
CA LEU A 202 9.59 16.63 3.79
C LEU A 202 9.87 16.47 5.28
N ASN A 203 10.90 15.69 5.65
CA ASN A 203 11.21 15.36 7.03
C ASN A 203 12.72 15.15 7.20
N LEU A 204 13.44 16.26 7.37
CA LEU A 204 14.90 16.27 7.42
C LEU A 204 15.44 15.31 8.48
N GLY A 205 16.37 14.44 8.07
CA GLY A 205 16.99 13.44 8.95
C GLY A 205 16.24 12.11 9.05
N GLN A 206 15.04 12.00 8.47
CA GLN A 206 14.35 10.71 8.36
C GLN A 206 15.08 9.78 7.38
N ILE A 207 15.33 8.53 7.78
CA ILE A 207 15.75 7.48 6.85
C ILE A 207 14.56 7.16 5.91
N PRO A 208 14.73 7.23 4.58
CA PRO A 208 13.66 6.89 3.65
C PRO A 208 13.19 5.45 3.83
N VAL A 209 11.88 5.27 3.83
CA VAL A 209 11.24 3.94 3.86
C VAL A 209 10.48 3.76 2.56
N THR A 210 10.71 2.65 1.86
CA THR A 210 10.03 2.35 0.60
C THR A 210 9.49 0.94 0.59
N THR A 211 8.20 0.82 0.29
CA THR A 211 7.53 -0.45 0.08
C THR A 211 7.57 -0.83 -1.40
N PHE A 212 7.77 -2.11 -1.67
CA PHE A 212 7.82 -2.69 -3.02
C PHE A 212 6.98 -3.97 -3.07
N ASP A 213 6.45 -4.31 -4.24
CA ASP A 213 5.96 -5.67 -4.48
C ASP A 213 7.10 -6.71 -4.32
N GLN A 214 6.77 -8.01 -4.34
CA GLN A 214 7.77 -9.05 -4.08
C GLN A 214 8.92 -9.06 -5.13
N PRO A 215 8.68 -9.04 -6.46
CA PRO A 215 9.76 -8.99 -7.43
C PRO A 215 10.63 -7.72 -7.35
N LEU A 216 10.02 -6.56 -7.16
CA LEU A 216 10.72 -5.28 -7.09
C LEU A 216 11.50 -5.16 -5.77
N PHE A 217 10.98 -5.71 -4.67
CA PHE A 217 11.71 -5.81 -3.41
C PHE A 217 13.03 -6.55 -3.58
N ALA A 218 13.03 -7.70 -4.28
CA ALA A 218 14.25 -8.44 -4.54
C ALA A 218 15.27 -7.62 -5.34
N LEU A 219 14.82 -6.86 -6.35
CA LEU A 219 15.69 -5.93 -7.08
C LEU A 219 16.21 -4.78 -6.20
N ALA A 220 15.37 -4.23 -5.34
CA ALA A 220 15.77 -3.21 -4.38
C ALA A 220 16.87 -3.73 -3.44
N LYS A 221 16.73 -4.95 -2.91
CA LYS A 221 17.78 -5.62 -2.12
C LYS A 221 19.09 -5.75 -2.89
N CYS A 222 19.03 -6.15 -4.15
CA CYS A 222 20.22 -6.23 -5.01
C CYS A 222 20.92 -4.87 -5.16
N ILE A 223 20.15 -3.78 -5.23
CA ILE A 223 20.68 -2.41 -5.24
C ILE A 223 21.32 -2.07 -3.88
N GLN A 224 20.68 -2.38 -2.76
CA GLN A 224 21.24 -2.13 -1.42
C GLN A 224 22.60 -2.83 -1.22
N TRP A 225 22.71 -4.09 -1.67
CA TRP A 225 23.94 -4.87 -1.55
C TRP A 225 25.03 -4.40 -2.50
N LYS A 226 24.66 -3.86 -3.66
CA LYS A 226 25.61 -3.34 -4.64
C LYS A 226 26.15 -1.95 -4.26
N TRP A 227 25.34 -1.11 -3.62
CA TRP A 227 25.71 0.25 -3.20
C TRP A 227 25.39 0.51 -1.73
N PRO A 228 26.05 -0.19 -0.78
CA PRO A 228 25.72 -0.12 0.64
C PRO A 228 25.86 1.29 1.24
N ASP A 229 26.81 2.09 0.75
CA ASP A 229 27.07 3.43 1.30
C ASP A 229 25.98 4.45 0.94
N THR A 230 25.27 4.25 -0.17
CA THR A 230 24.28 5.21 -0.68
C THR A 230 22.84 4.69 -0.67
N HIS A 231 22.65 3.37 -0.74
CA HIS A 231 21.34 2.72 -0.81
C HIS A 231 21.20 1.55 0.19
N GLY A 232 22.22 1.30 1.01
CA GLY A 232 22.23 0.21 1.98
C GLY A 232 21.15 0.33 3.05
N GLU A 233 20.96 -0.74 3.80
CA GLU A 233 19.89 -0.88 4.80
C GLU A 233 19.93 0.16 5.93
N LYS A 234 21.12 0.74 6.19
CA LYS A 234 21.30 1.80 7.20
C LYS A 234 20.91 3.20 6.72
N VAL A 235 20.80 3.39 5.40
CA VAL A 235 20.54 4.70 4.78
C VAL A 235 19.22 4.71 4.00
N HIS A 236 18.65 3.55 3.69
CA HIS A 236 17.34 3.40 3.05
C HIS A 236 16.70 2.09 3.52
N VAL A 237 15.49 2.14 4.07
CA VAL A 237 14.74 0.95 4.46
C VAL A 237 13.85 0.51 3.32
N VAL A 238 14.01 -0.73 2.85
CA VAL A 238 13.11 -1.33 1.85
C VAL A 238 12.25 -2.37 2.54
N MET A 239 10.94 -2.35 2.25
CA MET A 239 9.94 -3.22 2.87
C MET A 239 9.16 -3.97 1.81
N LEU A 240 8.77 -5.20 2.11
CA LEU A 240 7.78 -5.92 1.32
C LEU A 240 6.42 -5.24 1.48
N GLY A 241 5.69 -5.12 0.37
CA GLY A 241 4.35 -4.56 0.34
C GLY A 241 3.38 -5.40 1.18
N GLY A 242 2.52 -4.71 1.94
CA GLY A 242 1.58 -5.36 2.86
C GLY A 242 0.59 -6.28 2.15
N LEU A 243 0.10 -5.90 0.96
CA LEU A 243 -0.89 -6.67 0.21
C LEU A 243 -0.41 -8.09 -0.12
N HIS A 244 0.76 -8.23 -0.76
CA HIS A 244 1.29 -9.54 -1.13
C HIS A 244 1.72 -10.35 0.10
N THR A 245 2.17 -9.69 1.16
CA THR A 245 2.47 -10.34 2.44
C THR A 245 1.21 -10.96 3.04
N GLU A 246 0.10 -10.21 3.04
CA GLU A 246 -1.20 -10.68 3.51
C GLU A 246 -1.73 -11.81 2.61
N MET A 247 -1.64 -11.66 1.29
CA MET A 247 -2.02 -12.72 0.35
C MET A 247 -1.21 -14.00 0.55
N ALA A 248 0.09 -13.91 0.84
CA ALA A 248 0.94 -15.07 1.10
C ALA A 248 0.53 -15.79 2.39
N LEU A 249 0.20 -15.03 3.45
CA LEU A 249 -0.33 -15.59 4.70
C LEU A 249 -1.64 -16.34 4.45
N TRP A 250 -2.61 -15.71 3.77
CA TRP A 250 -3.90 -16.35 3.47
C TRP A 250 -3.76 -17.56 2.55
N ASN A 251 -2.85 -17.55 1.58
CA ASN A 251 -2.58 -18.72 0.75
C ASN A 251 -2.02 -19.88 1.58
N THR A 252 -1.13 -19.59 2.53
CA THR A 252 -0.59 -20.61 3.44
C THR A 252 -1.69 -21.22 4.30
N LEU A 253 -2.60 -20.39 4.83
CA LEU A 253 -3.79 -20.87 5.54
C LEU A 253 -4.72 -21.67 4.63
N GLY A 254 -4.90 -21.24 3.39
CA GLY A 254 -5.66 -21.97 2.38
C GLY A 254 -5.09 -23.35 2.12
N ASP A 255 -3.78 -23.50 2.01
CA ASP A 255 -3.12 -24.80 1.83
C ASP A 255 -3.30 -25.72 3.06
N VAL A 256 -3.38 -25.16 4.28
CA VAL A 256 -3.72 -25.92 5.50
C VAL A 256 -5.18 -26.38 5.51
N LEU A 257 -6.09 -25.55 4.98
CA LEU A 257 -7.52 -25.84 4.95
C LEU A 257 -7.94 -26.69 3.74
N ASP A 258 -7.08 -26.86 2.74
CA ASP A 258 -7.37 -27.68 1.58
C ASP A 258 -7.62 -29.15 2.00
N GLY A 259 -8.71 -29.73 1.52
CA GLY A 259 -9.15 -31.07 1.92
C GLY A 259 -9.71 -31.22 3.34
N SER A 260 -9.76 -30.15 4.16
CA SER A 260 -10.31 -30.20 5.53
C SER A 260 -11.84 -30.29 5.59
N GLY A 261 -12.53 -30.10 4.47
CA GLY A 261 -13.99 -29.93 4.42
C GLY A 261 -14.46 -28.50 4.66
N TRP A 262 -13.56 -27.54 4.91
CA TRP A 262 -13.91 -26.13 5.14
C TRP A 262 -14.75 -25.53 4.00
N THR A 263 -14.37 -25.74 2.74
CA THR A 263 -15.13 -25.20 1.59
C THR A 263 -16.51 -25.84 1.44
N THR A 264 -16.66 -27.12 1.81
CA THR A 264 -17.95 -27.80 1.90
C THR A 264 -18.81 -27.16 2.99
N ALA A 265 -18.26 -26.94 4.19
CA ALA A 265 -18.99 -26.30 5.29
C ALA A 265 -19.48 -24.89 4.91
N LEU A 266 -18.65 -24.08 4.26
CA LEU A 266 -19.06 -22.75 3.76
C LEU A 266 -20.17 -22.85 2.70
N THR A 267 -20.12 -23.87 1.86
CA THR A 267 -21.11 -24.11 0.81
C THR A 267 -22.45 -24.54 1.38
N GLU A 268 -22.45 -25.54 2.26
CA GLU A 268 -23.65 -26.10 2.88
C GLU A 268 -24.31 -25.09 3.83
N ALA A 269 -23.53 -24.23 4.48
CA ALA A 269 -24.03 -23.12 5.29
C ALA A 269 -24.56 -21.95 4.45
N GLY A 270 -24.44 -21.98 3.12
CA GLY A 270 -24.91 -20.91 2.23
C GLY A 270 -24.08 -19.63 2.28
N VAL A 271 -22.88 -19.67 2.88
CA VAL A 271 -21.96 -18.52 2.95
C VAL A 271 -21.38 -18.18 1.58
N ALA A 272 -21.10 -19.20 0.76
CA ALA A 272 -20.56 -19.05 -0.57
C ALA A 272 -21.00 -20.19 -1.50
N SER A 273 -21.02 -19.95 -2.82
CA SER A 273 -21.17 -21.04 -3.79
C SER A 273 -19.91 -21.93 -3.83
N PRO A 274 -19.97 -23.18 -4.30
CA PRO A 274 -18.80 -24.08 -4.33
C PRO A 274 -17.58 -23.47 -5.02
N GLY A 275 -17.79 -22.82 -6.18
CA GLY A 275 -16.71 -22.14 -6.91
C GLY A 275 -16.15 -20.93 -6.17
N THR A 276 -16.99 -20.19 -5.44
CA THR A 276 -16.56 -19.07 -4.60
C THR A 276 -15.78 -19.55 -3.38
N ALA A 277 -16.27 -20.57 -2.68
CA ALA A 277 -15.60 -21.14 -1.50
C ALA A 277 -14.20 -21.66 -1.86
N ASN A 278 -14.07 -22.37 -2.98
CA ASN A 278 -12.76 -22.81 -3.48
C ASN A 278 -11.83 -21.64 -3.84
N SER A 279 -12.37 -20.50 -4.27
CA SER A 279 -11.56 -19.32 -4.57
C SER A 279 -10.94 -18.67 -3.32
N TYR A 280 -11.52 -18.92 -2.13
CA TYR A 280 -10.96 -18.42 -0.86
C TYR A 280 -9.69 -19.16 -0.46
N LEU A 281 -9.56 -20.45 -0.79
CA LEU A 281 -8.32 -21.22 -0.57
C LEU A 281 -7.11 -20.63 -1.32
N LYS A 282 -7.36 -19.94 -2.44
CA LYS A 282 -6.33 -19.34 -3.29
C LYS A 282 -6.35 -17.80 -3.27
N VAL A 283 -7.11 -17.21 -2.33
CA VAL A 283 -7.15 -15.76 -2.08
C VAL A 283 -7.45 -14.95 -3.35
N ALA A 284 -8.37 -15.44 -4.20
CA ALA A 284 -8.70 -14.75 -5.44
C ALA A 284 -9.30 -13.34 -5.18
N HIS A 285 -9.97 -13.18 -4.04
CA HIS A 285 -10.49 -11.91 -3.56
C HIS A 285 -10.17 -11.74 -2.08
N LEU A 286 -9.19 -10.89 -1.77
CA LEU A 286 -8.67 -10.71 -0.41
C LEU A 286 -9.77 -10.39 0.61
N THR A 287 -10.57 -9.36 0.36
CA THR A 287 -11.63 -8.93 1.29
C THR A 287 -12.66 -10.02 1.55
N ARG A 288 -13.07 -10.76 0.51
CA ARG A 288 -14.04 -11.86 0.66
C ARG A 288 -13.44 -13.05 1.40
N THR A 289 -12.16 -13.33 1.15
CA THR A 289 -11.40 -14.39 1.84
C THR A 289 -11.29 -14.06 3.32
N GLY A 290 -10.86 -12.84 3.67
CA GLY A 290 -10.79 -12.38 5.07
C GLY A 290 -12.14 -12.46 5.77
N HIS A 291 -13.23 -12.07 5.11
CA HIS A 291 -14.58 -12.21 5.67
C HIS A 291 -14.97 -13.67 5.92
N ALA A 292 -14.70 -14.58 4.97
CA ALA A 292 -15.00 -16.01 5.15
C ALA A 292 -14.22 -16.62 6.34
N HIS A 293 -12.97 -16.23 6.52
CA HIS A 293 -12.18 -16.63 7.70
C HIS A 293 -12.74 -16.07 9.00
N GLN A 294 -13.16 -14.80 9.04
CA GLN A 294 -13.81 -14.20 10.22
C GLN A 294 -15.09 -14.96 10.60
N THR A 295 -15.96 -15.22 9.62
CA THR A 295 -17.20 -16.00 9.84
C THR A 295 -16.89 -17.39 10.38
N THR A 296 -15.90 -18.07 9.80
CA THR A 296 -15.46 -19.40 10.25
C THR A 296 -14.98 -19.35 11.69
N PHE A 297 -14.12 -18.38 12.02
CA PHE A 297 -13.51 -18.26 13.34
C PHE A 297 -14.55 -17.97 14.44
N LEU A 298 -15.48 -17.05 14.20
CA LEU A 298 -16.59 -16.76 15.14
C LEU A 298 -17.51 -17.97 15.31
N THR A 299 -17.80 -18.70 14.23
CA THR A 299 -18.65 -19.90 14.28
C THR A 299 -17.99 -21.01 15.10
N LEU A 300 -16.68 -21.24 14.90
CA LEU A 300 -15.92 -22.24 15.67
C LEU A 300 -15.83 -21.88 17.15
N HIS A 301 -15.68 -20.60 17.50
CA HIS A 301 -15.72 -20.15 18.89
C HIS A 301 -17.09 -20.33 19.55
N LYS A 302 -18.17 -20.21 18.77
CA LYS A 302 -19.54 -20.42 19.26
C LYS A 302 -19.90 -21.90 19.42
N CYS A 303 -19.31 -22.78 18.61
CA CYS A 303 -19.52 -24.21 18.77
C CYS A 303 -18.99 -24.65 20.15
N PRO A 304 -19.85 -25.19 21.04
CA PRO A 304 -19.37 -25.69 22.33
C PRO A 304 -18.31 -26.77 22.10
N GLU A 305 -17.31 -26.84 22.99
CA GLU A 305 -16.37 -27.95 23.11
C GLU A 305 -17.14 -29.28 23.28
N HIS A 306 -17.57 -29.87 22.17
CA HIS A 306 -18.25 -31.15 22.11
C HIS A 306 -17.43 -32.14 21.29
N ALA A 307 -16.12 -32.16 21.54
CA ALA A 307 -15.20 -33.17 21.03
C ALA A 307 -14.14 -33.55 22.09
N GLY A 308 -14.53 -33.58 23.36
CA GLY A 308 -13.71 -34.02 24.49
C GLY A 308 -14.52 -34.83 25.49
N ASN A 309 -15.09 -35.95 25.05
CA ASN A 309 -15.50 -37.09 25.88
C ASN A 309 -15.48 -38.37 25.04
#